data_AF-A0A3N4V6D0-F1
#
_entry.id   AF-A0A3N4V6D0-F1
#
_cell.length_a   1.000
_cell.length_b   1.000
_cell.length_c   1.000
_cell.angle_alpha   90.00
_cell.angle_beta   90.00
_cell.angle_gamma   90.00
#
_symmetry.space_group_name_H-M   'P 1'
#
loop_
_entity.id
_entity.type
_entity.pdbx_description
1 polymer ?
#
loop_
_entity_poly.entity_id
_entity_poly.type
_entity_poly.pdbx_seq_one_letter_code
_entity_poly.pdbx_strand_id
1 'polypeptide(L)'
;MTTPRFWWRASADSMRPWVTSDPDVDDGRPRHADRDDQRWDLIAGVVAEVGEALARGAWIPNPDDPRYGDVQVTQYPGVLTPEEQNIVTAWFKHSEAVRVDPWWDQLVNGRHRLWSTLPFFESALVPVCGDALGYADPINAAELGSDWAYSYREMQLPELDALPWFDRTDAVNATFRDAMHTAASGQFPPAV
;
A
#
# COMPACT_ATOMS: atom_id res chain seq x y z
N MET A 1 -11.90 3.06 -4.84
CA MET A 1 -10.98 2.94 -5.99
C MET A 1 -9.54 2.72 -5.53
N THR A 2 -8.95 1.58 -5.88
CA THR A 2 -7.61 1.11 -5.50
C THR A 2 -6.88 0.49 -6.70
N THR A 3 -5.55 0.35 -6.68
CA THR A 3 -4.72 -0.28 -7.72
C THR A 3 -4.16 -1.64 -7.26
N PRO A 4 -4.88 -2.77 -7.41
CA PRO A 4 -4.60 -4.04 -6.71
C PRO A 4 -3.15 -4.53 -6.82
N ARG A 5 -2.55 -4.45 -8.00
CA ARG A 5 -1.17 -4.92 -8.26
C ARG A 5 -0.07 -4.12 -7.55
N PHE A 6 -0.38 -2.92 -7.05
CA PHE A 6 0.60 -2.06 -6.37
C PHE A 6 0.65 -2.30 -4.86
N TRP A 7 -0.26 -3.12 -4.31
CA TRP A 7 -0.30 -3.35 -2.87
C TRP A 7 0.57 -4.52 -2.47
N TRP A 8 1.23 -4.36 -1.34
CA TRP A 8 1.86 -5.42 -0.57
C TRP A 8 1.42 -5.28 0.89
N ARG A 9 1.65 -6.28 1.72
CA ARG A 9 1.26 -6.26 3.12
C ARG A 9 2.26 -6.98 4.01
N ALA A 10 2.45 -6.45 5.22
CA ALA A 10 3.31 -7.05 6.24
C ALA A 10 2.75 -6.80 7.64
N SER A 11 3.33 -7.44 8.66
CA SER A 11 2.89 -7.26 10.04
C SER A 11 3.17 -5.84 10.53
N ALA A 12 2.44 -5.41 11.56
CA ALA A 12 2.67 -4.12 12.19
C ALA A 12 4.12 -3.97 12.71
N ASP A 13 4.72 -5.07 13.19
CA ASP A 13 6.11 -5.10 13.65
C ASP A 13 7.10 -4.83 12.51
N SER A 14 6.87 -5.43 11.33
CA SER A 14 7.67 -5.15 10.14
C SER A 14 7.53 -3.71 9.67
N MET A 15 6.39 -3.07 9.91
CA MET A 15 6.15 -1.67 9.51
C MET A 15 6.70 -0.63 10.49
N ARG A 16 6.91 -1.00 11.76
CA ARG A 16 7.35 -0.09 12.83
C ARG A 16 8.61 0.73 12.50
N PRO A 17 9.64 0.21 11.79
CA PRO A 17 10.84 0.98 11.47
C PRO A 17 10.59 2.25 10.65
N TRP A 18 9.52 2.34 9.86
CA TRP A 18 9.19 3.56 9.10
C TRP A 18 8.49 4.66 9.93
N VAL A 19 8.02 4.33 11.14
CA VAL A 19 7.26 5.23 12.04
C VAL A 19 7.70 5.04 13.50
N THR A 20 8.95 5.38 13.79
CA THR A 20 9.57 5.19 15.12
C THR A 20 9.13 6.18 16.19
N SER A 21 8.57 7.33 15.78
CA SER A 21 8.19 8.45 16.65
C SER A 21 6.88 9.07 16.20
N ASP A 22 6.21 9.79 17.11
CA ASP A 22 4.99 10.53 16.81
C ASP A 22 5.30 11.65 15.79
N PRO A 23 4.72 11.57 14.59
CA PRO A 23 5.04 12.51 13.53
C PRO A 23 4.53 13.93 13.80
N ASP A 24 3.53 14.13 14.66
CA ASP A 24 3.10 15.48 15.06
C ASP A 24 4.11 16.13 16.01
N VAL A 25 4.76 15.33 16.86
CA VAL A 25 5.86 15.80 17.71
C VAL A 25 7.08 16.17 16.86
N ASP A 26 7.45 15.30 15.91
CA ASP A 26 8.58 15.54 15.02
C ASP A 26 8.35 16.76 14.09
N ASP A 27 7.12 16.92 13.59
CA ASP A 27 6.75 18.04 12.71
C ASP A 27 6.51 19.35 13.47
N GLY A 28 6.30 19.26 14.80
CA GLY A 28 5.95 20.38 15.68
C GLY A 28 4.58 21.01 15.38
N ARG A 29 3.73 20.30 14.63
CA ARG A 29 2.41 20.78 14.19
C ARG A 29 1.47 19.59 14.05
N PRO A 30 0.40 19.51 14.86
CA PRO A 30 -0.67 18.55 14.66
C PRO A 30 -1.27 18.72 13.27
N ARG A 31 -1.22 17.67 12.43
CA ARG A 31 -1.74 17.75 11.05
C ARG A 31 -3.27 17.81 11.02
N HIS A 32 -3.91 17.19 12.01
CA HIS A 32 -5.35 17.18 12.23
C HIS A 32 -5.64 17.55 13.68
N ALA A 33 -6.45 18.59 13.91
CA ALA A 33 -6.80 19.03 15.26
C ALA A 33 -7.68 18.00 16.00
N ASP A 34 -8.40 17.19 15.25
CA ASP A 34 -9.30 16.11 15.69
C ASP A 34 -8.64 14.73 15.59
N ARG A 35 -7.30 14.66 15.45
CA ARG A 35 -6.55 13.39 15.39
C ARG A 35 -6.90 12.48 16.56
N ASP A 36 -6.90 13.04 17.77
CA ASP A 36 -7.14 12.28 19.00
C ASP A 36 -8.62 11.90 19.17
N ASP A 37 -9.51 12.48 18.36
CA ASP A 37 -10.95 12.16 18.33
C ASP A 37 -11.28 11.04 17.34
N GLN A 38 -10.34 10.64 16.46
CA GLN A 38 -10.57 9.57 15.49
C GLN A 38 -10.48 8.19 16.14
N ARG A 39 -11.37 7.29 15.71
CA ARG A 39 -11.35 5.87 16.15
C ARG A 39 -10.34 5.09 15.32
N TRP A 40 -9.06 5.25 15.66
CA TRP A 40 -7.94 4.64 14.93
C TRP A 40 -7.98 3.11 14.89
N ASP A 41 -8.56 2.49 15.91
CA ASP A 41 -8.87 1.06 15.97
C ASP A 41 -9.87 0.65 14.87
N LEU A 42 -10.95 1.42 14.71
CA LEU A 42 -11.95 1.20 13.68
C LEU A 42 -11.37 1.41 12.28
N ILE A 43 -10.57 2.46 12.09
CA ILE A 43 -9.87 2.74 10.83
C ILE A 43 -8.93 1.57 10.48
N ALA A 44 -8.10 1.12 11.42
CA ALA A 44 -7.17 0.01 11.21
C ALA A 44 -7.92 -1.28 10.83
N GLY A 45 -9.03 -1.57 11.51
CA GLY A 45 -9.90 -2.71 11.19
C GLY A 45 -10.46 -2.65 9.76
N VAL A 46 -10.92 -1.48 9.30
CA VAL A 46 -11.39 -1.31 7.91
C VAL A 46 -10.25 -1.46 6.91
N VAL A 47 -9.09 -0.85 7.17
CA VAL A 47 -7.92 -0.95 6.30
C VAL A 47 -7.47 -2.41 6.17
N ALA A 48 -7.44 -3.16 7.27
CA ALA A 48 -7.17 -4.59 7.28
C ALA A 48 -8.18 -5.38 6.43
N GLU A 49 -9.48 -5.13 6.58
CA GLU A 49 -10.53 -5.82 5.79
C GLU A 49 -10.42 -5.51 4.29
N VAL A 50 -10.04 -4.28 3.90
CA VAL A 50 -9.74 -3.99 2.49
C VAL A 50 -8.54 -4.81 2.01
N GLY A 51 -7.47 -4.93 2.81
CA GLY A 51 -6.33 -5.78 2.51
C GLY A 51 -6.71 -7.25 2.34
N GLU A 52 -7.58 -7.77 3.21
CA GLU A 52 -8.11 -9.14 3.12
C GLU A 52 -9.02 -9.33 1.89
N ALA A 53 -9.85 -8.34 1.56
CA ALA A 53 -10.66 -8.38 0.35
C ALA A 53 -9.78 -8.41 -0.91
N LEU A 54 -8.69 -7.63 -0.95
CA LEU A 54 -7.69 -7.71 -2.02
C LEU A 54 -7.06 -9.10 -2.09
N ALA A 55 -6.66 -9.69 -0.96
CA ALA A 55 -6.10 -11.04 -0.90
C ALA A 55 -7.05 -12.12 -1.43
N ARG A 56 -8.36 -11.95 -1.22
CA ARG A 56 -9.41 -12.86 -1.73
C ARG A 56 -9.83 -12.57 -3.18
N GLY A 57 -9.28 -11.53 -3.83
CA GLY A 57 -9.75 -11.07 -5.14
C GLY A 57 -11.17 -10.49 -5.12
N ALA A 58 -11.66 -10.06 -3.95
CA ALA A 58 -13.01 -9.55 -3.74
C ALA A 58 -13.10 -8.05 -4.04
N TRP A 59 -12.88 -7.68 -5.30
CA TRP A 59 -12.98 -6.31 -5.79
C TRP A 59 -13.62 -6.27 -7.17
N ILE A 60 -14.21 -5.12 -7.52
CA ILE A 60 -14.92 -4.89 -8.76
C ILE A 60 -14.05 -3.96 -9.62
N PRO A 61 -13.54 -4.41 -10.77
CA PRO A 61 -12.78 -3.54 -11.67
C PRO A 61 -13.60 -2.33 -12.12
N ASN A 62 -12.96 -1.18 -12.18
CA ASN A 62 -13.57 0.02 -12.74
C ASN A 62 -13.75 -0.18 -14.26
N PRO A 63 -14.97 -0.02 -14.80
CA PRO A 63 -15.25 -0.23 -16.21
C PRO A 63 -14.52 0.74 -17.14
N ASP A 64 -14.18 1.94 -16.66
CA ASP A 64 -13.51 2.98 -17.45
C ASP A 64 -11.98 2.83 -17.44
N ASP A 65 -11.43 2.24 -16.38
CA ASP A 65 -9.99 2.00 -16.25
C ASP A 65 -9.71 0.77 -15.36
N PRO A 66 -9.37 -0.38 -15.98
CA PRO A 66 -9.24 -1.65 -15.26
C PRO A 66 -8.03 -1.69 -14.32
N ARG A 67 -7.14 -0.68 -14.34
CA ARG A 67 -6.07 -0.54 -13.33
C ARG A 67 -6.63 -0.25 -11.94
N TYR A 68 -7.86 0.24 -11.90
CA TYR A 68 -8.55 0.61 -10.69
C TYR A 68 -9.66 -0.37 -10.35
N GLY A 69 -9.93 -0.53 -9.07
CA GLY A 69 -11.01 -1.37 -8.56
C GLY A 69 -11.69 -0.81 -7.33
N ASP A 70 -12.93 -1.19 -7.10
CA ASP A 70 -13.67 -0.89 -5.89
C ASP A 70 -13.79 -2.12 -4.99
N VAL A 71 -13.49 -1.92 -3.71
CA VAL A 71 -13.64 -2.93 -2.67
C VAL A 71 -14.88 -2.57 -1.86
N GLN A 72 -15.81 -3.51 -1.77
CA GLN A 72 -16.98 -3.35 -0.90
C GLN A 72 -16.66 -3.92 0.49
N VAL A 73 -16.47 -3.04 1.46
CA VAL A 73 -16.29 -3.43 2.85
C VAL A 73 -17.66 -3.44 3.53
N THR A 74 -18.20 -4.63 3.78
CA THR A 74 -19.50 -4.82 4.42
C THR A 74 -19.39 -5.24 5.88
N GLN A 75 -18.19 -5.63 6.32
CA GLN A 75 -17.92 -6.17 7.65
C GLN A 75 -16.81 -5.37 8.33
N TYR A 76 -17.18 -4.33 9.07
CA TYR A 76 -16.28 -3.65 9.99
C TYR A 76 -17.07 -3.16 11.21
N PRO A 77 -16.43 -2.96 12.38
CA PRO A 77 -17.14 -2.75 13.64
C PRO A 77 -17.71 -1.33 13.79
N GLY A 78 -18.65 -0.93 12.93
CA GLY A 78 -19.42 0.31 13.11
C GLY A 78 -19.72 1.06 11.82
N VAL A 79 -20.07 2.34 11.98
CA VAL A 79 -20.24 3.30 10.88
C VAL A 79 -19.10 4.31 11.01
N LEU A 80 -18.30 4.44 9.93
CA LEU A 80 -17.27 5.47 9.86
C LEU A 80 -17.92 6.87 9.85
N THR A 81 -17.29 7.82 10.53
CA THR A 81 -17.59 9.23 10.28
C THR A 81 -17.13 9.63 8.87
N PRO A 82 -17.57 10.77 8.32
CA PRO A 82 -17.05 11.26 7.05
C PRO A 82 -15.52 11.40 7.02
N GLU A 83 -14.90 11.83 8.13
CA GLU A 83 -13.45 11.99 8.19
C GLU A 83 -12.71 10.65 8.26
N GLU A 84 -13.20 9.70 9.04
CA GLU A 84 -12.62 8.35 9.08
C GLU A 84 -12.76 7.66 7.71
N GLN A 85 -13.88 7.87 7.01
CA GLN A 85 -14.06 7.41 5.64
C GLN A 85 -13.07 8.08 4.68
N ASN A 86 -12.81 9.38 4.85
CA ASN A 86 -11.77 10.07 4.08
C ASN A 86 -10.39 9.49 4.35
N ILE A 87 -10.04 9.20 5.61
CA ILE A 87 -8.77 8.59 6.00
C ILE A 87 -8.59 7.22 5.36
N VAL A 88 -9.60 6.36 5.43
CA VAL A 88 -9.59 5.03 4.78
C VAL A 88 -9.48 5.19 3.26
N THR A 89 -10.24 6.09 2.66
CA THR A 89 -10.19 6.33 1.21
C THR A 89 -8.82 6.84 0.78
N ALA A 90 -8.23 7.76 1.53
CA ALA A 90 -6.89 8.28 1.29
C ALA A 90 -5.84 7.19 1.41
N TRP A 91 -6.02 6.20 2.30
CA TRP A 91 -5.13 5.04 2.40
C TRP A 91 -5.02 4.28 1.07
N PHE A 92 -6.10 4.16 0.31
CA PHE A 92 -6.14 3.37 -0.94
C PHE A 92 -6.09 4.20 -2.23
N LYS A 93 -6.04 5.53 -2.11
CA LYS A 93 -5.86 6.43 -3.24
C LYS A 93 -4.36 6.65 -3.46
N HIS A 94 -3.83 6.21 -4.60
CA HIS A 94 -2.37 6.19 -4.85
C HIS A 94 -1.62 7.49 -4.52
N SER A 95 -2.21 8.67 -4.76
CA SER A 95 -1.60 9.98 -4.45
C SER A 95 -1.49 10.30 -2.94
N GLU A 96 -2.27 9.61 -2.10
CA GLU A 96 -2.40 9.87 -0.66
C GLU A 96 -2.10 8.64 0.21
N ALA A 97 -1.90 7.48 -0.43
CA ALA A 97 -1.71 6.20 0.22
C ALA A 97 -0.54 6.19 1.21
N VAL A 98 -0.60 5.29 2.19
CA VAL A 98 0.63 4.86 2.86
C VAL A 98 1.49 4.17 1.82
N ARG A 99 2.63 4.77 1.49
CA ARG A 99 3.40 4.41 0.31
C ARG A 99 4.87 4.28 0.61
N VAL A 100 5.41 3.10 0.34
CA VAL A 100 6.84 2.78 0.35
C VAL A 100 7.04 1.43 -0.32
N ASP A 101 8.17 1.23 -0.97
CA ASP A 101 8.56 -0.09 -1.46
C ASP A 101 9.18 -0.92 -0.33
N PRO A 102 8.94 -2.24 -0.27
CA PRO A 102 9.40 -3.10 0.84
C PRO A 102 10.90 -3.00 1.15
N TRP A 103 11.73 -2.77 0.14
CA TRP A 103 13.19 -2.69 0.26
C TRP A 103 13.70 -1.28 0.57
N TRP A 104 12.82 -0.28 0.62
CA TRP A 104 13.20 1.12 0.77
C TRP A 104 13.04 1.60 2.21
N ASP A 105 13.97 2.42 2.69
CA ASP A 105 14.01 2.88 4.08
C ASP A 105 13.16 4.13 4.36
N GLN A 106 12.72 4.84 3.31
CA GLN A 106 11.98 6.09 3.44
C GLN A 106 10.52 5.95 3.04
N LEU A 107 9.63 6.21 3.99
CA LEU A 107 8.20 6.31 3.70
C LEU A 107 7.93 7.53 2.80
N VAL A 108 7.29 7.30 1.65
CA VAL A 108 7.00 8.34 0.66
C VAL A 108 5.81 9.19 1.09
N ASN A 109 4.76 8.55 1.62
CA ASN A 109 3.56 9.23 2.11
C ASN A 109 2.87 8.38 3.19
N GLY A 110 1.98 8.99 3.96
CA GLY A 110 1.14 8.26 4.91
C GLY A 110 1.69 8.09 6.31
N ARG A 111 2.81 8.74 6.67
CA ARG A 111 3.45 8.61 7.98
C ARG A 111 2.50 8.74 9.16
N HIS A 112 1.65 9.77 9.13
CA HIS A 112 0.65 10.06 10.16
C HIS A 112 -0.42 8.97 10.24
N ARG A 113 -0.97 8.53 9.10
CA ARG A 113 -1.96 7.44 9.04
C ARG A 113 -1.38 6.12 9.53
N LEU A 114 -0.18 5.79 9.06
CA LEU A 114 0.51 4.57 9.46
C LEU A 114 0.80 4.59 10.96
N TRP A 115 1.40 5.66 11.49
CA TRP A 115 1.70 5.78 12.91
C TRP A 115 0.46 5.59 13.78
N SER A 116 -0.64 6.28 13.47
CA SER A 116 -1.84 6.25 14.30
C SER A 116 -2.57 4.91 14.28
N THR A 117 -2.52 4.19 13.17
CA THR A 117 -3.23 2.89 13.02
C THR A 117 -2.38 1.70 13.47
N LEU A 118 -1.05 1.83 13.44
CA LEU A 118 -0.13 0.69 13.64
C LEU A 118 -0.36 -0.11 14.93
N PRO A 119 -0.68 0.51 16.10
CA PRO A 119 -0.96 -0.24 17.33
C PRO A 119 -2.20 -1.14 17.27
N PHE A 120 -3.09 -0.94 16.29
CA PHE A 120 -4.43 -1.55 16.25
C PHE A 120 -4.58 -2.66 15.21
N PHE A 121 -3.53 -2.97 14.44
CA PHE A 121 -3.58 -4.07 13.47
C PHE A 121 -3.50 -5.45 14.11
N GLU A 122 -3.07 -5.57 15.38
CA GLU A 122 -2.91 -6.85 16.07
C GLU A 122 -2.16 -7.89 15.20
N SER A 123 -2.81 -8.99 14.81
CA SER A 123 -2.27 -10.01 13.91
C SER A 123 -2.58 -9.79 12.43
N ALA A 124 -3.38 -8.77 12.08
CA ALA A 124 -3.69 -8.45 10.70
C ALA A 124 -2.49 -7.83 9.98
N LEU A 125 -2.42 -8.05 8.67
CA LEU A 125 -1.37 -7.49 7.83
C LEU A 125 -1.78 -6.08 7.37
N VAL A 126 -0.83 -5.15 7.42
CA VAL A 126 -0.99 -3.75 7.02
C VAL A 126 -0.80 -3.64 5.51
N PRO A 127 -1.83 -3.30 4.70
CA PRO A 127 -1.67 -3.06 3.28
C PRO A 127 -0.97 -1.73 3.01
N VAL A 128 0.04 -1.73 2.15
CA VAL A 128 0.85 -0.56 1.77
C VAL A 128 1.03 -0.53 0.26
N CYS A 129 1.00 0.66 -0.32
CA CYS A 129 1.21 0.85 -1.75
C CYS A 129 2.72 0.88 -2.03
N GLY A 130 3.18 0.07 -2.98
CA GLY A 130 4.49 0.25 -3.60
C GLY A 130 4.49 1.45 -4.55
N ASP A 131 5.66 2.07 -4.71
CA ASP A 131 5.88 3.22 -5.57
C ASP A 131 6.48 2.77 -6.91
N ALA A 132 7.42 1.83 -6.87
CA ALA A 132 8.16 1.35 -8.04
C ALA A 132 7.26 0.91 -9.20
N LEU A 133 6.20 0.13 -8.95
CA LEU A 133 5.30 -0.34 -10.01
C LEU A 133 4.49 0.77 -10.69
N GLY A 134 4.41 1.96 -10.08
CA GLY A 134 3.82 3.16 -10.70
C GLY A 134 4.57 3.65 -11.93
N TYR A 135 5.84 3.24 -12.09
CA TYR A 135 6.69 3.60 -13.24
C TYR A 135 6.73 2.50 -14.32
N ALA A 136 6.11 1.34 -14.08
CA ALA A 136 6.07 0.22 -15.02
C ALA A 136 4.92 0.39 -16.03
N ASP A 137 4.96 1.46 -16.82
CA ASP A 137 3.98 1.76 -17.86
C ASP A 137 4.62 2.36 -19.13
N PRO A 138 3.90 2.37 -20.26
CA PRO A 138 4.46 2.82 -21.54
C PRO A 138 4.98 4.26 -21.56
N ILE A 139 4.39 5.16 -20.78
CA ILE A 139 4.78 6.59 -20.76
C ILE A 139 6.12 6.71 -20.06
N ASN A 140 6.23 6.20 -18.83
CA ASN A 140 7.46 6.23 -18.05
C ASN A 140 8.59 5.44 -18.73
N ALA A 141 8.29 4.27 -19.30
CA ALA A 141 9.28 3.47 -20.03
C ALA A 141 9.85 4.19 -21.27
N ALA A 142 9.03 5.01 -21.95
CA ALA A 142 9.51 5.80 -23.08
C ALA A 142 10.52 6.88 -22.64
N GLU A 143 10.34 7.46 -21.45
CA GLU A 143 11.25 8.44 -20.86
C GLU A 143 12.54 7.80 -20.33
N LEU A 144 12.42 6.63 -19.69
CA LEU A 144 13.55 5.87 -19.14
C LEU A 144 14.39 5.17 -20.21
N GLY A 145 13.83 4.98 -21.41
CA GLY A 145 14.52 4.38 -22.55
C GLY A 145 14.51 2.85 -22.57
N SER A 146 15.27 2.26 -23.50
CA SER A 146 15.23 0.82 -23.81
C SER A 146 15.62 -0.12 -22.66
N ASP A 147 16.23 0.41 -21.60
CA ASP A 147 16.70 -0.36 -20.44
C ASP A 147 15.91 -0.02 -19.16
N TRP A 148 14.68 0.51 -19.30
CA TRP A 148 13.81 0.85 -18.17
C TRP A 148 13.59 -0.32 -17.19
N ALA A 149 13.65 -1.56 -17.69
CA ALA A 149 13.48 -2.78 -16.90
C ALA A 149 14.71 -3.13 -16.04
N TYR A 150 15.85 -2.47 -16.26
CA TYR A 150 17.11 -2.77 -15.56
C TYR A 150 16.98 -2.63 -14.05
N SER A 151 16.39 -1.53 -13.56
CA SER A 151 16.24 -1.28 -12.12
C SER A 151 15.38 -2.35 -11.44
N TYR A 152 14.30 -2.79 -12.09
CA TYR A 152 13.46 -3.88 -11.59
C TYR A 152 14.27 -5.18 -11.49
N ARG A 153 15.01 -5.53 -12.55
CA ARG A 153 15.72 -6.80 -12.66
C ARG A 153 16.96 -6.90 -11.75
N GLU A 154 17.77 -5.86 -11.73
CA GLU A 154 19.11 -5.91 -11.10
C GLU A 154 19.14 -5.33 -9.68
N MET A 155 18.10 -4.59 -9.27
CA MET A 155 18.08 -3.93 -7.96
C MET A 155 16.83 -4.32 -7.15
N GLN A 156 15.65 -3.93 -7.62
CA GLN A 156 14.44 -3.94 -6.80
C GLN A 156 13.93 -5.35 -6.50
N LEU A 157 13.88 -6.23 -7.51
CA LEU A 157 13.43 -7.60 -7.33
C LEU A 157 14.40 -8.43 -6.48
N PRO A 158 15.74 -8.38 -6.69
CA PRO A 158 16.70 -8.99 -5.76
C PRO A 158 16.57 -8.49 -4.32
N GLU A 159 16.36 -7.19 -4.11
CA GLU A 159 16.17 -6.63 -2.77
C GLU A 159 14.88 -7.15 -2.13
N LEU A 160 13.75 -7.13 -2.85
CA LEU A 160 12.49 -7.74 -2.41
C LEU A 160 12.68 -9.22 -2.02
N ASP A 161 13.40 -9.98 -2.85
CA ASP A 161 13.66 -11.40 -2.64
C ASP A 161 14.68 -11.67 -1.51
N ALA A 162 15.37 -10.65 -1.01
CA ALA A 162 16.26 -10.76 0.14
C ALA A 162 15.55 -10.47 1.48
N LEU A 163 14.33 -9.91 1.47
CA LEU A 163 13.61 -9.53 2.68
C LEU A 163 13.05 -10.77 3.40
N PRO A 164 13.52 -11.10 4.63
CA PRO A 164 13.10 -12.30 5.34
C PRO A 164 11.67 -12.21 5.89
N TRP A 165 11.14 -10.99 6.03
CA TRP A 165 9.81 -10.72 6.57
C TRP A 165 8.74 -10.59 5.47
N PHE A 166 9.13 -10.56 4.19
CA PHE A 166 8.19 -10.46 3.08
C PHE A 166 7.59 -11.84 2.77
N ASP A 167 6.35 -12.06 3.23
CA ASP A 167 5.65 -13.32 3.03
C ASP A 167 5.16 -13.47 1.59
N ARG A 168 5.80 -14.36 0.82
CA ARG A 168 5.47 -14.65 -0.58
C ARG A 168 4.29 -15.61 -0.74
N THR A 169 3.84 -16.23 0.33
CA THR A 169 2.67 -17.12 0.33
C THR A 169 1.37 -16.35 0.45
N ASP A 170 1.45 -15.11 0.92
CA ASP A 170 0.35 -14.17 0.87
C ASP A 170 -0.03 -13.79 -0.57
N ALA A 171 -1.33 -13.78 -0.87
CA ALA A 171 -1.84 -13.54 -2.22
C ALA A 171 -1.58 -12.11 -2.73
N VAL A 172 -1.65 -11.11 -1.85
CA VAL A 172 -1.38 -9.71 -2.22
C VAL A 172 0.11 -9.55 -2.54
N ASN A 173 0.97 -10.06 -1.65
CA ASN A 173 2.42 -10.04 -1.86
C ASN A 173 2.88 -10.84 -3.08
N ALA A 174 2.27 -12.01 -3.34
CA ALA A 174 2.53 -12.78 -4.55
C ALA A 174 2.18 -11.98 -5.81
N THR A 175 1.01 -11.33 -5.83
CA THR A 175 0.57 -10.48 -6.95
C THR A 175 1.53 -9.31 -7.18
N PHE A 176 1.94 -8.61 -6.11
CA PHE A 176 2.92 -7.53 -6.18
C PHE A 176 4.27 -8.02 -6.76
N ARG A 177 4.76 -9.14 -6.24
CA ARG A 177 6.01 -9.75 -6.68
C ARG A 177 5.94 -10.21 -8.15
N ASP A 178 4.84 -10.78 -8.59
CA ASP A 178 4.65 -11.22 -9.98
C ASP A 178 4.59 -10.03 -10.94
N ALA A 179 4.00 -8.90 -10.51
CA ALA A 179 4.06 -7.64 -11.25
C ALA A 179 5.52 -7.14 -11.36
N MET A 180 6.32 -7.24 -10.30
CA MET A 180 7.76 -6.91 -10.33
C MET A 180 8.54 -7.81 -11.28
N HIS A 181 8.27 -9.13 -11.31
CA HIS A 181 8.86 -10.05 -12.28
C HIS A 181 8.50 -9.69 -13.73
N THR A 182 7.24 -9.34 -13.97
CA THR A 182 6.77 -8.93 -15.28
C THR A 182 7.53 -7.67 -15.74
N ALA A 183 7.63 -6.65 -14.88
CA ALA A 183 8.42 -5.45 -15.14
C ALA A 183 9.91 -5.75 -15.40
N ALA A 184 10.53 -6.60 -14.58
CA ALA A 184 11.92 -7.03 -14.75
C ALA A 184 12.19 -7.75 -16.08
N SER A 185 11.17 -8.39 -16.67
CA SER A 185 11.24 -9.04 -17.98
C SER A 185 11.12 -8.07 -19.17
N GLY A 186 10.93 -6.77 -18.92
CA GLY A 186 10.70 -5.77 -19.96
C GLY A 186 9.26 -5.74 -20.46
N GLN A 187 8.33 -6.34 -19.72
CA GLN A 187 6.90 -6.33 -20.02
C GLN A 187 6.16 -5.42 -19.03
N PHE A 188 5.09 -4.79 -19.49
CA PHE A 188 4.22 -4.04 -18.58
C PHE A 188 3.34 -5.01 -17.80
N PRO A 189 3.30 -4.92 -16.46
CA PRO A 189 2.38 -5.70 -15.66
C PRO A 189 0.95 -5.51 -16.17
N PRO A 190 0.12 -6.58 -16.18
CA PRO A 190 -1.28 -6.46 -16.55
C PRO A 190 -2.01 -5.51 -15.59
N ALA A 191 -3.06 -4.86 -16.09
CA ALA A 191 -3.86 -3.93 -15.28
C ALA A 191 -4.57 -4.62 -14.11
N VAL A 192 -4.80 -5.94 -14.22
CA VAL A 192 -5.48 -6.81 -13.26
C VAL A 192 -4.64 -8.03 -12.94
#